data_AF-A0A369K9A9-F1
#
_entry.id   AF-A0A369K9A9-F1
#
_cell.length_a   1.000
_cell.length_b   1.000
_cell.length_c   1.000
_cell.angle_alpha   90.00
_cell.angle_beta   90.00
_cell.angle_gamma   90.00
#
_symmetry.space_group_name_H-M   'P 1'
#
loop_
_entity.id
_entity.type
_entity.pdbx_description
1 polymer ?
#
loop_
_entity_poly.entity_id
_entity_poly.type
_entity_poly.pdbx_seq_one_letter_code
_entity_poly.pdbx_strand_id
1 'polypeptide(L)'
;MATTGLNHLQAFFNGYPGINGYPGFTYNPSNPATSEFNRMARLLQWSQYERNENKDYFKDALVKEFNTIYGTDENSLESWQTLCRVLSITPIPETLKVCREVSISYTSSSHKAH
;
A
#
# COMPACT_ATOMS: atom_id res chain seq x y z
N MET A 1 -10.06 12.57 13.02
CA MET A 1 -11.27 11.74 12.92
C MET A 1 -10.82 10.32 12.64
N ALA A 2 -10.94 9.43 13.62
CA ALA A 2 -10.54 8.03 13.50
C ALA A 2 -11.63 7.30 12.69
N THR A 3 -11.32 6.84 11.49
CA THR A 3 -12.23 6.04 10.69
C THR A 3 -12.30 4.63 11.29
N THR A 4 -13.42 4.32 11.92
CA THR A 4 -13.79 3.02 12.48
C THR A 4 -14.16 2.02 11.37
N GLY A 5 -13.24 1.79 10.43
CA GLY A 5 -13.31 0.75 9.42
C GLY A 5 -11.94 0.15 9.25
N LEU A 6 -11.83 -1.19 9.28
CA LEU A 6 -10.57 -1.87 8.97
C LEU A 6 -10.17 -1.46 7.55
N ASN A 7 -9.01 -0.81 7.43
CA ASN A 7 -8.44 -0.52 6.13
C ASN A 7 -8.02 -1.83 5.43
N HIS A 8 -7.82 -1.82 4.11
CA HIS A 8 -7.69 -3.06 3.35
C HIS A 8 -6.44 -3.86 3.74
N LEU A 9 -5.37 -3.16 4.17
CA LEU A 9 -4.17 -3.78 4.71
C LEU A 9 -4.40 -4.42 6.07
N GLN A 10 -5.10 -3.74 6.97
CA GLN A 10 -5.44 -4.29 8.28
C GLN A 10 -6.31 -5.55 8.13
N ALA A 11 -7.25 -5.55 7.18
CA ALA A 11 -8.06 -6.73 6.87
C ALA A 11 -7.19 -7.91 6.38
N PHE A 12 -6.22 -7.65 5.50
CA PHE A 12 -5.26 -8.68 5.07
C PHE A 12 -4.45 -9.24 6.25
N PHE A 13 -3.85 -8.37 7.07
CA PHE A 13 -2.99 -8.81 8.18
C PHE A 13 -3.74 -9.40 9.38
N ASN A 14 -5.04 -9.11 9.53
CA ASN A 14 -5.87 -9.72 10.56
C ASN A 14 -6.42 -11.09 10.16
N GLY A 15 -6.20 -11.53 8.92
CA GLY A 15 -6.84 -12.72 8.36
C GLY A 15 -8.31 -12.48 8.00
N TYR A 16 -8.86 -13.37 7.17
CA TYR A 16 -10.28 -13.30 6.77
C TYR A 16 -11.22 -13.39 7.99
N PRO A 17 -12.34 -12.66 7.98
CA PRO A 17 -13.33 -12.72 9.06
C PRO A 17 -13.82 -14.16 9.25
N GLY A 18 -13.71 -14.67 10.48
CA GLY A 18 -14.07 -16.05 10.84
C GLY A 18 -12.89 -16.97 11.17
N ILE A 19 -11.65 -16.50 11.01
CA ILE A 19 -10.42 -17.19 11.45
C ILE A 19 -9.76 -16.34 12.53
N ASN A 20 -9.22 -16.97 13.59
CA ASN A 20 -8.51 -16.31 14.70
C ASN A 20 -7.14 -15.74 14.23
N GLY A 21 -7.16 -14.82 13.28
CA GLY A 21 -5.99 -14.17 12.70
C GLY A 21 -4.80 -15.08 12.42
N TYR A 22 -3.61 -14.50 12.39
CA TYR A 22 -2.36 -15.23 12.34
C TYR A 22 -1.79 -15.28 13.77
N PRO A 23 -1.71 -16.47 14.41
CA PRO A 23 -1.24 -16.59 15.79
C PRO A 23 0.14 -15.93 16.00
N GLY A 24 0.23 -15.04 16.99
CA GLY A 24 1.48 -14.35 17.33
C GLY A 24 1.86 -13.20 16.38
N PHE A 25 1.05 -12.90 15.37
CA PHE A 25 1.25 -11.73 14.51
C PHE A 25 0.33 -10.58 14.90
N THR A 26 0.88 -9.38 14.99
CA THR A 26 0.12 -8.13 15.15
C THR A 26 0.65 -7.12 14.17
N TYR A 27 -0.19 -6.65 13.24
CA TYR A 27 0.20 -5.66 12.25
C TYR A 27 0.59 -4.34 12.89
N ASN A 28 1.77 -3.82 12.53
CA ASN A 28 2.21 -2.48 12.91
C ASN A 28 2.10 -1.54 11.70
N PRO A 29 1.08 -0.66 11.64
CA PRO A 29 0.88 0.25 10.51
C PRO A 29 1.93 1.37 10.42
N SER A 30 2.80 1.53 11.43
CA SER A 30 3.95 2.44 11.35
C SER A 30 5.13 1.86 10.56
N ASN A 31 5.12 0.56 10.28
CA ASN A 31 6.12 -0.08 9.42
C ASN A 31 5.65 -0.07 7.96
N PRO A 32 6.57 -0.10 6.97
CA PRO A 32 6.20 -0.35 5.59
C PRO A 32 5.42 -1.67 5.46
N ALA A 33 4.30 -1.64 4.74
CA ALA A 33 3.44 -2.82 4.59
C ALA A 33 4.19 -4.04 4.00
N THR A 34 5.14 -3.80 3.10
CA THR A 34 6.02 -4.84 2.53
C THR A 34 6.93 -5.47 3.59
N SER A 35 7.43 -4.68 4.54
CA SER A 35 8.21 -5.17 5.69
C SER A 35 7.35 -6.03 6.60
N GLU A 36 6.11 -5.61 6.86
CA GLU A 36 5.16 -6.38 7.68
C GLU A 36 4.74 -7.70 7.00
N PHE A 37 4.54 -7.70 5.67
CA PHE A 37 4.31 -8.93 4.91
C PHE A 37 5.48 -9.92 5.05
N ASN A 38 6.71 -9.42 4.90
CA ASN A 38 7.90 -10.27 5.06
C ASN A 38 8.06 -10.76 6.52
N ARG A 39 7.73 -9.92 7.50
CA ARG A 39 7.75 -10.30 8.92
C ARG A 39 6.74 -11.41 9.22
N MET A 40 5.53 -11.30 8.67
CA MET A 40 4.49 -12.32 8.79
C MET A 40 4.90 -13.63 8.15
N ALA A 41 5.39 -13.59 6.91
CA ALA A 41 5.85 -14.78 6.19
C ALA A 41 6.97 -15.53 6.94
N ARG A 42 7.88 -14.80 7.57
CA ARG A 42 8.95 -15.39 8.41
C ARG A 42 8.39 -16.01 9.69
N LEU A 43 7.49 -15.31 10.38
CA LEU A 43 6.88 -15.79 11.62
C LEU A 43 6.09 -17.08 11.40
N LEU A 44 5.31 -17.13 10.33
CA LEU A 44 4.47 -18.27 9.96
C LEU A 44 5.24 -19.36 9.20
N GLN A 45 6.54 -19.15 8.96
CA GLN A 45 7.40 -20.08 8.23
C GLN A 45 6.83 -20.49 6.86
N TRP A 46 6.21 -19.54 6.15
CA TRP A 46 5.62 -19.80 4.85
C TRP A 46 6.64 -20.37 3.86
N SER A 47 6.26 -21.47 3.22
CA SER A 47 6.93 -21.99 2.05
C SER A 47 6.92 -20.96 0.91
N GLN A 48 7.76 -21.19 -0.10
CA GLN A 48 7.77 -20.34 -1.29
C GLN A 48 6.42 -20.33 -2.01
N TYR A 49 5.67 -21.43 -1.95
CA TYR A 49 4.33 -21.54 -2.51
C TYR A 49 3.33 -20.64 -1.76
N GLU A 50 3.23 -20.79 -0.44
CA GLU A 50 2.35 -19.97 0.40
C GLU A 50 2.69 -18.48 0.32
N ARG A 51 3.99 -18.16 0.27
CA ARG A 51 4.44 -16.77 0.09
C ARG A 51 3.98 -16.20 -1.23
N ASN A 52 3.96 -16.97 -2.31
CA ASN A 52 3.49 -16.52 -3.61
C ASN A 52 1.98 -16.31 -3.63
N GLU A 53 1.20 -17.25 -3.11
CA GLU A 53 -0.27 -17.09 -3.00
C GLU A 53 -0.64 -15.87 -2.15
N ASN A 54 -0.05 -15.73 -0.96
CA ASN A 54 -0.32 -14.61 -0.07
C ASN A 54 0.17 -13.27 -0.62
N LYS A 55 1.17 -13.28 -1.51
CA LYS A 55 1.64 -12.06 -2.18
C LYS A 55 0.58 -11.47 -3.10
N ASP A 56 -0.26 -12.29 -3.72
CA ASP A 56 -1.32 -11.78 -4.59
C ASP A 56 -2.48 -11.19 -3.79
N TYR A 57 -2.88 -11.83 -2.68
CA TYR A 57 -3.83 -11.23 -1.72
C TYR A 57 -3.30 -9.93 -1.12
N PHE A 58 -2.00 -9.88 -0.81
CA PHE A 58 -1.36 -8.67 -0.30
C PHE A 58 -1.36 -7.53 -1.33
N LYS A 59 -1.08 -7.83 -2.61
CA LYS A 59 -1.16 -6.83 -3.69
C LYS A 59 -2.59 -6.31 -3.85
N ASP A 60 -3.59 -7.19 -3.81
CA ASP A 60 -4.99 -6.79 -3.90
C ASP A 60 -5.37 -5.85 -2.75
N ALA A 61 -4.96 -6.15 -1.52
CA ALA A 61 -5.15 -5.27 -0.38
C ALA A 61 -4.46 -3.90 -0.55
N LEU A 62 -3.23 -3.87 -1.08
CA LEU A 62 -2.51 -2.64 -1.39
C LEU A 62 -3.24 -1.79 -2.44
N VAL A 63 -3.73 -2.42 -3.51
CA VAL A 63 -4.45 -1.72 -4.58
C VAL A 63 -5.77 -1.17 -4.06
N LYS A 64 -6.51 -1.93 -3.26
CA LYS A 64 -7.76 -1.47 -2.65
C LYS A 64 -7.51 -0.29 -1.72
N GLU A 65 -6.51 -0.36 -0.85
CA GLU A 65 -6.14 0.75 0.04
C GLU A 65 -5.76 2.00 -0.76
N PHE A 66 -4.94 1.84 -1.81
CA PHE A 66 -4.57 2.94 -2.69
C PHE A 66 -5.80 3.59 -3.33
N ASN A 67 -6.72 2.78 -3.86
CA ASN A 67 -7.94 3.26 -4.49
C ASN A 67 -8.91 3.91 -3.49
N THR A 68 -8.93 3.48 -2.22
CA THR A 68 -9.70 4.16 -1.17
C THR A 68 -9.18 5.55 -0.88
N ILE A 69 -7.85 5.75 -0.92
CA ILE A 69 -7.22 7.03 -0.58
C ILE A 69 -7.23 7.98 -1.78
N TYR A 70 -6.90 7.49 -2.97
CA TYR A 70 -6.68 8.31 -4.16
C TYR A 70 -7.79 8.20 -5.19
N GLY A 71 -8.76 7.30 -5.02
CA GLY A 71 -9.80 7.01 -6.01
C GLY A 71 -9.32 6.06 -7.10
N THR A 72 -10.26 5.65 -7.96
CA THR A 72 -10.02 4.70 -9.07
C THR A 72 -9.93 5.39 -10.43
N ASP A 73 -10.25 6.67 -10.52
CA ASP A 73 -10.20 7.42 -11.78
C ASP A 73 -8.77 7.89 -12.08
N GLU A 74 -8.12 7.19 -13.00
CA GLU A 74 -6.78 7.54 -13.45
C GLU A 74 -6.69 8.91 -14.15
N ASN A 75 -7.82 9.51 -14.55
CA ASN A 75 -7.87 10.81 -15.20
C ASN A 75 -8.22 11.96 -14.24
N SER A 76 -8.43 11.66 -12.96
CA SER A 76 -8.69 12.66 -11.93
C SER A 76 -7.42 13.46 -11.60
N LEU A 77 -7.36 14.71 -12.06
CA LEU A 77 -6.27 15.63 -11.71
C LEU A 77 -6.12 15.77 -10.17
N GLU A 78 -7.24 15.84 -9.45
CA GLU A 78 -7.27 15.98 -8.00
C GLU A 78 -6.59 14.79 -7.30
N SER A 79 -6.84 13.57 -7.76
CA SER A 79 -6.22 12.34 -7.25
C SER A 79 -4.70 12.38 -7.43
N TRP A 80 -4.24 12.76 -8.61
CA TRP A 80 -2.81 12.87 -8.92
C TRP A 80 -2.13 14.00 -8.15
N GLN A 81 -2.78 15.14 -7.97
CA GLN A 81 -2.28 16.24 -7.14
C GLN A 81 -2.17 15.84 -5.68
N THR A 82 -3.15 15.07 -5.17
CA THR A 82 -3.11 14.51 -3.81
C THR A 82 -1.92 13.57 -3.64
N LEU A 83 -1.66 12.70 -4.61
CA LEU A 83 -0.46 11.86 -4.63
C LEU A 83 0.82 12.72 -4.62
N CYS A 84 0.90 13.78 -5.43
CA CYS A 84 2.04 14.69 -5.44
C CYS A 84 2.27 15.37 -4.08
N ARG A 85 1.21 15.76 -3.36
CA ARG A 85 1.30 16.33 -2.00
C ARG A 85 1.89 15.32 -1.02
N VAL A 86 1.42 14.07 -1.06
CA VAL A 86 1.93 13.00 -0.18
C VAL A 86 3.41 12.72 -0.46
N LEU A 87 3.80 12.74 -1.73
CA LEU A 87 5.20 12.61 -2.16
C LEU A 87 6.05 13.88 -1.91
N SER A 88 5.49 14.91 -1.29
CA SER A 88 6.16 16.20 -1.03
C SER A 88 6.71 16.89 -2.29
N ILE A 89 6.11 16.63 -3.45
CA ILE A 89 6.47 17.28 -4.71
C ILE A 89 5.99 18.73 -4.65
N THR A 90 6.91 19.68 -4.81
CA THR A 90 6.61 21.13 -4.77
C THR A 90 7.29 21.83 -5.95
N PRO A 91 6.59 22.70 -6.71
CA PRO A 91 5.16 23.01 -6.60
C PRO A 91 4.27 21.84 -7.05
N ILE A 92 3.02 21.81 -6.58
CA ILE A 92 2.04 20.81 -7.03
C ILE A 92 1.68 21.10 -8.49
N PRO A 93 1.82 20.14 -9.41
CA PRO A 93 1.56 20.40 -10.82
C PRO A 93 0.07 20.67 -11.08
N GLU A 94 -0.19 21.57 -12.03
CA GLU A 94 -1.55 22.01 -12.39
C GLU A 94 -2.18 21.16 -13.51
N THR A 95 -1.42 20.23 -14.11
CA THR A 95 -1.91 19.39 -15.20
C THR A 95 -1.67 17.91 -14.92
N LEU A 96 -2.58 17.08 -15.44
CA LEU A 96 -2.55 15.63 -15.27
C LEU A 96 -1.28 15.02 -15.88
N LYS A 97 -0.88 15.51 -17.05
CA LYS A 97 0.34 15.07 -17.74
C LYS A 97 1.57 15.28 -16.86
N VAL A 98 1.74 16.47 -16.30
CA VAL A 98 2.91 16.78 -15.47
C VAL A 98 2.88 15.98 -14.17
N CYS A 99 1.72 15.80 -13.52
CA CYS A 99 1.61 14.95 -12.32
C CYS A 99 2.09 13.51 -12.57
N ARG A 100 1.72 12.92 -13.73
CA ARG A 100 2.16 11.58 -14.12
C ARG A 100 3.67 11.53 -14.35
N GLU A 101 4.23 12.50 -15.06
CA GLU A 101 5.67 12.58 -15.34
C GLU A 101 6.50 12.68 -14.05
N VAL A 102 6.12 13.58 -13.13
CA VAL A 102 6.89 13.79 -11.89
C VAL A 102 6.82 12.59 -10.95
N SER A 103 5.66 11.94 -10.83
CA SER A 103 5.50 10.75 -9.97
C SER A 103 6.34 9.55 -10.45
N ILE A 104 6.45 9.34 -11.77
CA ILE A 104 7.34 8.32 -12.36
C ILE A 104 8.82 8.64 -12.09
N SER A 105 9.22 9.91 -12.23
CA SER A 105 10.60 10.33 -11.98
C SER A 105 11.03 10.16 -10.52
N TYR A 106 10.10 10.43 -9.59
CA TYR A 106 10.32 10.30 -8.15
C TYR A 106 10.56 8.84 -7.75
N THR A 107 9.71 7.92 -8.23
CA THR A 107 9.83 6.49 -7.93
C THR A 107 11.13 5.88 -8.46
N SER A 108 11.59 6.31 -9.64
CA SER A 108 12.87 5.88 -10.24
C SER A 108 14.09 6.37 -9.44
N SER A 109 14.00 7.55 -8.82
CA SER A 109 15.09 8.13 -8.02
C SER A 109 15.17 7.49 -6.63
N SER A 110 14.03 7.18 -6.01
CA SER A 110 13.96 6.51 -4.70
C SER A 110 14.55 5.09 -4.72
N HIS A 111 14.51 4.38 -5.85
CA HIS A 111 15.10 3.03 -5.96
C HIS A 111 16.64 3.05 -6.12
N LYS A 112 17.26 4.20 -6.37
CA LYS A 112 18.72 4.33 -6.48
C LYS A 112 19.40 4.70 -5.15
N ALA A 113 18.63 4.97 -4.10
CA ALA A 113 19.14 5.45 -2.81
C ALA A 113 19.32 4.35 -1.74
N HIS A 114 19.26 3.07 -2.12
CA HIS A 114 19.47 1.93 -1.21
C HIS A 114 20.49 0.94 -1.76
#